data_AF-K9VV56-F1
#
_entry.id   AF-K9VV56-F1
#
_cell.length_a   1.000
_cell.length_b   1.000
_cell.length_c   1.000
_cell.angle_alpha   90.00
_cell.angle_beta   90.00
_cell.angle_gamma   90.00
#
_symmetry.space_group_name_H-M   'P 1'
#
loop_
_entity.id
_entity.type
_entity.pdbx_description
1 polymer ?
#
loop_
_entity_poly.entity_id
_entity_poly.type
_entity_poly.pdbx_seq_one_letter_code
_entity_poly.pdbx_strand_id
1 'polypeptide(L)'
;MQESNCSAIVVFDIDGVIRDVTGSYRRAIADTVEQFTNQAYRPESADIDALKSEGIWNNDWEASQELIYRYFESIGQQRVSATPDQKVRSLIQIDYNALVDFFQSRYRGTNSQEWNGYICDEPLLLQLSYLEQISAANIPWGFFSGAPHAEAAYVLERRLGINSPVLIAMEDAPGKPDPTGLITAVQQLEQLHQANAATPVVYVGDTVADMYTVTQARVKVSRTVIGVGILPPHLQATPERRDDYAAKLLAAGASVVFSNVQELTIEEITKLTINNDQSL
;
A
#
# COMPACT_ATOMS: atom_id res chain seq x y z
N MET A 1 -9.61 7.26 -35.88
CA MET A 1 -9.45 6.06 -35.04
C MET A 1 -10.68 5.99 -34.16
N GLN A 2 -11.33 4.84 -34.07
CA GLN A 2 -12.61 4.70 -33.38
C GLN A 2 -12.30 4.46 -31.90
N GLU A 3 -12.70 5.38 -31.02
CA GLU A 3 -12.50 5.24 -29.57
C GLU A 3 -13.16 3.94 -29.08
N SER A 4 -12.44 3.18 -28.25
CA SER A 4 -12.99 1.99 -27.60
C SER A 4 -13.97 2.43 -26.52
N ASN A 5 -15.21 1.95 -26.57
CA ASN A 5 -16.22 2.28 -25.57
C ASN A 5 -15.98 1.46 -24.28
N CYS A 6 -15.08 1.94 -23.43
CA CYS A 6 -14.81 1.39 -22.10
C CYS A 6 -15.74 2.08 -21.09
N SER A 7 -16.42 1.31 -20.24
CA SER A 7 -17.34 1.85 -19.23
C SER A 7 -16.64 2.47 -18.02
N ALA A 8 -15.37 2.09 -17.78
CA ALA A 8 -14.54 2.57 -16.68
C ALA A 8 -13.06 2.28 -16.97
N ILE A 9 -12.18 2.86 -16.15
CA ILE A 9 -10.78 2.45 -15.94
C ILE A 9 -10.62 2.12 -14.45
N VAL A 10 -9.97 1.03 -14.09
CA VAL A 10 -9.75 0.63 -12.68
C VAL A 10 -8.27 0.70 -12.32
N VAL A 11 -7.92 1.40 -11.25
CA VAL A 11 -6.54 1.42 -10.74
C VAL A 11 -6.53 0.90 -9.31
N PHE A 12 -5.70 -0.10 -9.05
CA PHE A 12 -5.59 -0.76 -7.76
C PHE A 12 -4.33 -0.31 -7.01
N ASP A 13 -4.45 -0.08 -5.70
CA ASP A 13 -3.29 -0.24 -4.82
C ASP A 13 -2.88 -1.72 -4.74
N ILE A 14 -1.72 -2.02 -4.15
CA ILE A 14 -1.16 -3.37 -4.04
C ILE A 14 -1.21 -3.88 -2.60
N ASP A 15 -0.64 -3.14 -1.67
CA ASP A 15 -0.58 -3.54 -0.26
C ASP A 15 -1.98 -3.42 0.34
N GLY A 16 -2.47 -4.47 1.02
CA GLY A 16 -3.84 -4.46 1.58
C GLY A 16 -4.97 -4.67 0.57
N VAL A 17 -4.69 -4.55 -0.74
CA VAL A 17 -5.67 -4.77 -1.83
C VAL A 17 -5.38 -6.03 -2.64
N ILE A 18 -4.15 -6.21 -3.13
CA ILE A 18 -3.72 -7.37 -3.95
C ILE A 18 -3.06 -8.43 -3.08
N ARG A 19 -2.34 -8.01 -2.03
CA ARG A 19 -1.63 -8.89 -1.10
C ARG A 19 -1.82 -8.45 0.34
N ASP A 20 -1.77 -9.41 1.27
CA ASP A 20 -1.73 -9.12 2.70
C ASP A 20 -0.28 -9.09 3.20
N VAL A 21 0.22 -7.87 3.43
CA VAL A 21 1.58 -7.59 3.91
C VAL A 21 1.70 -7.56 5.44
N THR A 22 0.59 -7.77 6.16
CA THR A 22 0.56 -7.54 7.61
C THR A 22 1.55 -8.44 8.35
N GLY A 23 1.60 -9.72 7.97
CA GLY A 23 2.46 -10.70 8.62
C GLY A 23 3.94 -10.50 8.30
N SER A 24 4.25 -10.18 7.04
CA SER A 24 5.63 -10.06 6.54
C SER A 24 6.34 -8.83 7.11
N TYR A 25 5.72 -7.65 7.07
CA TYR A 25 6.33 -6.43 7.62
C TYR A 25 6.47 -6.49 9.14
N ARG A 26 5.47 -6.99 9.87
CA ARG A 26 5.59 -7.18 11.34
C ARG A 26 6.73 -8.10 11.71
N ARG A 27 6.90 -9.19 10.95
CA ARG A 27 8.00 -10.13 11.16
C ARG A 27 9.35 -9.48 10.84
N ALA A 28 9.45 -8.72 9.75
CA ALA A 28 10.67 -7.99 9.40
C ALA A 28 11.05 -6.95 10.45
N ILE A 29 10.09 -6.20 10.99
CA ILE A 29 10.29 -5.28 12.12
C ILE A 29 10.83 -6.07 13.32
N ALA A 30 10.15 -7.14 13.73
CA ALA A 30 10.52 -7.91 14.91
C ALA A 30 11.92 -8.52 14.81
N ASP A 31 12.26 -9.13 13.66
CA ASP A 31 13.61 -9.67 13.40
C ASP A 31 14.67 -8.56 13.40
N THR A 32 14.36 -7.39 12.85
CA THR A 32 15.29 -6.25 12.80
C THR A 32 15.56 -5.70 14.20
N VAL A 33 14.51 -5.50 15.00
CA VAL A 33 14.66 -5.03 16.38
C VAL A 33 15.43 -6.05 17.22
N GLU A 34 15.12 -7.34 17.08
CA GLU A 34 15.84 -8.41 17.78
C GLU A 34 17.32 -8.45 17.40
N GLN A 35 17.65 -8.30 16.11
CA GLN A 35 19.04 -8.24 15.66
C GLN A 35 19.80 -7.07 16.26
N PHE A 36 19.23 -5.86 16.20
CA PHE A 36 19.92 -4.63 16.60
C PHE A 36 19.91 -4.39 18.11
N THR A 37 19.16 -5.18 18.87
CA THR A 37 19.21 -5.23 20.34
C THR A 37 20.06 -6.39 20.87
N ASN A 38 20.87 -7.03 20.02
CA ASN A 38 21.67 -8.22 20.38
C ASN A 38 20.80 -9.35 20.98
N GLN A 39 19.65 -9.61 20.37
CA GLN A 39 18.67 -10.63 20.77
C GLN A 39 18.02 -10.37 22.14
N ALA A 40 18.14 -9.15 22.68
CA ALA A 40 17.64 -8.83 24.01
C ALA A 40 16.19 -8.34 24.02
N TYR A 41 15.66 -7.88 22.87
CA TYR A 41 14.27 -7.47 22.73
C TYR A 41 13.72 -7.80 21.35
N ARG A 42 12.58 -8.48 21.34
CA ARG A 42 11.79 -8.74 20.15
C ARG A 42 10.37 -8.20 20.38
N PRO A 43 9.91 -7.19 19.61
CA PRO A 43 8.60 -6.59 19.79
C PRO A 43 7.50 -7.60 19.45
N GLU A 44 6.45 -7.61 20.26
CA GLU A 44 5.22 -8.36 19.96
C GLU A 44 4.31 -7.55 19.03
N SER A 45 3.28 -8.19 18.48
CA SER A 45 2.31 -7.51 17.59
C SER A 45 1.66 -6.29 18.26
N ALA A 46 1.41 -6.35 19.57
CA ALA A 46 0.84 -5.26 20.34
C ALA A 46 1.79 -4.05 20.44
N ASP A 47 3.10 -4.28 20.55
CA ASP A 47 4.11 -3.21 20.57
C ASP A 47 4.15 -2.47 19.23
N ILE A 48 4.10 -3.24 18.13
CA ILE A 48 4.08 -2.70 16.77
C ILE A 48 2.77 -1.94 16.51
N ASP A 49 1.63 -2.45 17.00
CA ASP A 49 0.34 -1.75 16.90
C ASP A 49 0.35 -0.41 17.64
N ALA A 50 0.85 -0.41 18.87
CA ALA A 50 0.96 0.80 19.68
C ALA A 50 1.83 1.85 18.97
N LEU A 51 2.99 1.44 18.46
CA LEU A 51 3.88 2.31 17.70
C LEU A 51 3.21 2.87 16.44
N LYS A 52 2.60 2.01 15.61
CA LYS A 52 1.95 2.45 14.37
C LYS A 52 0.74 3.36 14.63
N SER A 53 0.05 3.20 15.75
CA SER A 53 -1.07 4.05 16.14
C SER A 53 -0.68 5.51 16.42
N GLU A 54 0.61 5.79 16.63
CA GLU A 54 1.13 7.15 16.80
C GLU A 54 1.07 7.96 15.51
N GLY A 55 1.04 7.30 14.34
CA GLY A 55 0.81 7.94 13.04
C GLY A 55 1.90 8.90 12.55
N ILE A 56 3.10 8.86 13.14
CA ILE A 56 4.23 9.75 12.82
C ILE A 56 5.40 9.07 12.12
N TRP A 57 5.38 7.74 11.98
CA TRP A 57 6.45 6.95 11.38
C TRP A 57 6.22 6.80 9.88
N ASN A 58 7.17 7.26 9.05
CA ASN A 58 6.94 7.34 7.60
C ASN A 58 7.04 5.97 6.91
N ASN A 59 7.77 5.02 7.51
CA ASN A 59 7.96 3.67 6.97
C ASN A 59 8.33 2.68 8.09
N ASP A 60 8.34 1.38 7.76
CA ASP A 60 8.63 0.31 8.71
C ASP A 60 10.11 0.25 9.14
N TRP A 61 11.03 0.89 8.40
CA TRP A 61 12.44 1.01 8.80
C TRP A 61 12.61 2.02 9.94
N GLU A 62 11.98 3.20 9.82
CA GLU A 62 11.90 4.20 10.89
C GLU A 62 11.19 3.64 12.13
N ALA A 63 10.10 2.89 11.93
CA ALA A 63 9.41 2.19 13.01
C ALA A 63 10.33 1.18 13.73
N SER A 64 11.10 0.40 12.97
CA SER A 64 12.08 -0.54 13.55
C SER A 64 13.16 0.20 14.34
N GLN A 65 13.69 1.29 13.79
CA GLN A 65 14.69 2.13 14.45
C GLN A 65 14.18 2.70 15.78
N GLU A 66 12.95 3.19 15.80
CA GLU A 66 12.33 3.72 17.01
C GLU A 66 12.20 2.66 18.10
N LEU A 67 11.73 1.44 17.77
CA LEU A 67 11.61 0.36 18.75
C LEU A 67 12.95 -0.02 19.37
N ILE A 68 14.02 -0.02 18.55
CA ILE A 68 15.39 -0.24 19.05
C ILE A 68 15.79 0.88 20.03
N TYR A 69 15.51 2.14 19.69
CA TYR A 69 15.80 3.25 20.60
C TYR A 69 15.03 3.16 21.91
N ARG A 70 13.72 2.88 21.86
CA ARG A 70 12.87 2.72 23.07
C ARG A 70 13.38 1.61 23.97
N TYR A 71 13.82 0.49 23.39
CA TYR A 71 14.44 -0.59 24.16
C TYR A 71 15.68 -0.09 24.92
N PHE A 72 16.62 0.54 24.23
CA PHE A 72 17.85 0.98 24.87
C PHE A 72 17.62 2.09 25.91
N GLU A 73 16.64 2.98 25.68
CA GLU A 73 16.18 3.96 26.67
C GLU A 73 15.60 3.30 27.92
N SER A 74 14.83 2.21 27.75
CA SER A 74 14.26 1.46 28.87
C SER A 74 15.31 0.84 29.80
N ILE A 75 16.52 0.57 29.27
CA ILE A 75 17.67 0.06 30.05
C ILE A 75 18.67 1.17 30.42
N GLY A 76 18.28 2.44 30.30
CA GLY A 76 19.03 3.60 30.78
C GLY A 76 20.11 4.14 29.84
N GLN A 77 20.12 3.73 28.57
CA GLN A 77 20.97 4.36 27.55
C GLN A 77 20.28 5.59 26.94
N GLN A 78 21.05 6.48 26.33
CA GLN A 78 20.53 7.70 25.72
C GLN A 78 20.80 7.71 24.21
N ARG A 79 19.87 8.28 23.44
CA ARG A 79 20.04 8.51 22.00
C ARG A 79 21.08 9.61 21.78
N VAL A 80 21.77 9.60 20.64
CA VAL A 80 22.56 10.77 20.20
C VAL A 80 21.60 11.95 19.99
N SER A 81 21.59 12.92 20.91
CA SER A 81 20.91 14.20 20.69
C SER A 81 21.72 15.06 19.73
N ALA A 82 21.07 15.80 18.84
CA ALA A 82 21.74 16.75 17.93
C ALA A 82 22.42 17.95 18.64
N THR A 83 22.36 18.06 19.96
CA THR A 83 23.02 19.12 20.74
C THR A 83 24.43 18.70 21.19
N PRO A 84 25.50 19.45 20.83
CA PRO A 84 26.91 19.04 21.04
C PRO A 84 27.43 19.02 22.48
N ASP A 85 26.60 19.34 23.48
CA ASP A 85 27.09 19.67 24.82
C ASP A 85 26.52 18.72 25.89
N GLN A 86 27.13 17.54 26.02
CA GLN A 86 27.22 16.80 27.28
C GLN A 86 28.11 15.56 27.17
N LYS A 87 28.87 15.29 28.24
CA LYS A 87 29.78 14.14 28.42
C LYS A 87 29.07 12.82 28.06
N VAL A 88 29.55 12.18 27.00
CA VAL A 88 29.07 10.90 26.46
C VAL A 88 29.16 9.79 27.52
N ARG A 89 28.03 9.44 28.13
CA ARG A 89 27.80 8.11 28.69
C ARG A 89 26.95 7.35 27.66
N SER A 90 27.55 6.33 27.01
CA SER A 90 26.98 5.41 26.00
C SER A 90 25.80 5.96 25.18
N LEU A 91 26.09 6.50 23.98
CA LEU A 91 25.08 6.89 23.01
C LEU A 91 24.76 5.72 22.07
N ILE A 92 23.48 5.50 21.79
CA ILE A 92 23.07 4.53 20.78
C ILE A 92 23.17 5.20 19.40
N GLN A 93 24.10 4.72 18.58
CA GLN A 93 24.17 5.07 17.17
C GLN A 93 23.75 3.85 16.35
N ILE A 94 22.59 3.95 15.70
CA ILE A 94 22.11 2.93 14.77
C ILE A 94 22.59 3.32 13.38
N ASP A 95 23.36 2.46 12.73
CA ASP A 95 23.62 2.59 11.30
C ASP A 95 22.31 2.30 10.54
N TYR A 96 21.66 3.36 10.07
CA TYR A 96 20.38 3.27 9.38
C TYR A 96 20.46 2.44 8.10
N ASN A 97 21.57 2.52 7.36
CA ASN A 97 21.72 1.74 6.13
C ASN A 97 21.84 0.26 6.45
N ALA A 98 22.63 -0.10 7.47
CA ALA A 98 22.72 -1.48 7.93
C ALA A 98 21.38 -2.03 8.44
N LEU A 99 20.56 -1.18 9.08
CA LEU A 99 19.21 -1.53 9.52
C LEU A 99 18.30 -1.82 8.33
N VAL A 100 18.28 -0.93 7.34
CA VAL A 100 17.49 -1.11 6.10
C VAL A 100 17.96 -2.37 5.36
N ASP A 101 19.26 -2.59 5.22
CA ASP A 101 19.83 -3.76 4.56
C ASP A 101 19.42 -5.07 5.27
N PHE A 102 19.48 -5.08 6.60
CA PHE A 102 19.06 -6.25 7.37
C PHE A 102 17.55 -6.49 7.23
N PHE A 103 16.74 -5.45 7.37
CA PHE A 103 15.29 -5.53 7.17
C PHE A 103 14.97 -6.12 5.80
N GLN A 104 15.58 -5.58 4.75
CA GLN A 104 15.35 -6.03 3.38
C GLN A 104 15.85 -7.45 3.13
N SER A 105 16.94 -7.88 3.79
CA SER A 105 17.41 -9.27 3.72
C SER A 105 16.42 -10.27 4.33
N ARG A 106 15.59 -9.84 5.28
CA ARG A 106 14.50 -10.66 5.84
C ARG A 106 13.26 -10.61 4.96
N TYR A 107 12.90 -9.43 4.50
CA TYR A 107 11.68 -9.20 3.74
C TYR A 107 11.75 -9.76 2.31
N ARG A 108 12.77 -9.38 1.53
CA ARG A 108 13.01 -9.88 0.17
C ARG A 108 13.78 -11.20 0.15
N GLY A 109 14.56 -11.44 1.20
CA GLY A 109 15.45 -12.60 1.29
C GLY A 109 16.88 -12.28 0.87
N THR A 110 17.73 -13.30 0.80
CA THR A 110 19.15 -13.16 0.47
C THR A 110 19.48 -13.45 -0.99
N ASN A 111 18.53 -14.03 -1.74
CA ASN A 111 18.70 -14.31 -3.16
C ASN A 111 17.99 -13.24 -3.98
N SER A 112 18.76 -12.38 -4.63
CA SER A 112 18.25 -11.26 -5.42
C SER A 112 17.58 -11.66 -6.73
N GLN A 113 17.83 -12.88 -7.22
CA GLN A 113 17.24 -13.43 -8.45
C GLN A 113 15.95 -14.19 -8.17
N GLU A 114 15.99 -15.05 -7.15
CA GLU A 114 14.85 -15.84 -6.69
C GLU A 114 14.60 -15.46 -5.24
N TRP A 115 13.79 -14.43 -5.05
CA TRP A 115 13.44 -13.95 -3.71
C TRP A 115 12.94 -15.09 -2.85
N ASN A 116 13.40 -15.11 -1.61
CA ASN A 116 13.16 -16.19 -0.65
C ASN A 116 12.89 -15.67 0.76
N GLY A 117 12.51 -14.39 0.88
CA GLY A 117 12.09 -13.75 2.12
C GLY A 117 10.59 -13.85 2.36
N TYR A 118 10.09 -13.09 3.34
CA TYR A 118 8.69 -13.15 3.77
C TYR A 118 7.69 -12.74 2.69
N ILE A 119 8.10 -11.88 1.75
CA ILE A 119 7.29 -11.50 0.59
C ILE A 119 6.83 -12.69 -0.25
N CYS A 120 7.54 -13.82 -0.18
CA CYS A 120 7.22 -15.05 -0.92
C CYS A 120 6.04 -15.82 -0.31
N ASP A 121 5.67 -15.53 0.94
CA ASP A 121 4.62 -16.24 1.68
C ASP A 121 3.37 -15.38 1.90
N GLU A 122 3.39 -14.11 1.45
CA GLU A 122 2.24 -13.19 1.59
C GLU A 122 1.00 -13.76 0.89
N PRO A 123 -0.17 -13.80 1.56
CA PRO A 123 -1.42 -14.19 0.94
C PRO A 123 -1.80 -13.22 -0.18
N LEU A 124 -2.21 -13.75 -1.34
CA LEU A 124 -2.86 -12.96 -2.38
C LEU A 124 -4.35 -12.80 -2.04
N LEU A 125 -4.86 -11.58 -2.18
CA LEU A 125 -6.24 -11.20 -1.85
C LEU A 125 -7.19 -11.31 -3.05
N LEU A 126 -6.65 -11.55 -4.23
CA LEU A 126 -7.39 -11.89 -5.44
C LEU A 126 -6.69 -12.96 -6.27
N GLN A 127 -7.43 -13.51 -7.22
CA GLN A 127 -6.92 -14.44 -8.22
C GLN A 127 -6.78 -13.74 -9.58
N LEU A 128 -5.85 -14.20 -10.43
CA LEU A 128 -5.68 -13.64 -11.78
C LEU A 128 -6.98 -13.66 -12.60
N SER A 129 -7.81 -14.70 -12.41
CA SER A 129 -9.12 -14.85 -13.06
C SER A 129 -10.09 -13.71 -12.77
N TYR A 130 -9.96 -13.02 -11.62
CA TYR A 130 -10.75 -11.82 -11.33
C TYR A 130 -10.37 -10.67 -12.28
N LEU A 131 -9.07 -10.42 -12.49
CA LEU A 131 -8.60 -9.39 -13.42
C LEU A 131 -8.92 -9.76 -14.88
N GLU A 132 -8.88 -11.04 -15.23
CA GLU A 132 -9.31 -11.54 -16.54
C GLU A 132 -10.79 -11.24 -16.82
N GLN A 133 -11.66 -11.30 -15.80
CA GLN A 133 -13.07 -10.91 -15.94
C GLN A 133 -13.23 -9.40 -16.21
N ILE A 134 -12.41 -8.56 -15.57
CA ILE A 134 -12.39 -7.11 -15.83
C ILE A 134 -11.93 -6.84 -17.28
N SER A 135 -10.86 -7.50 -17.72
CA SER A 135 -10.40 -7.43 -19.11
C SER A 135 -11.47 -7.89 -20.11
N ALA A 136 -12.17 -8.99 -19.82
CA ALA A 136 -13.24 -9.52 -20.67
C ALA A 136 -14.44 -8.56 -20.81
N ALA A 137 -14.65 -7.68 -19.83
CA ALA A 137 -15.63 -6.61 -19.87
C ALA A 137 -15.13 -5.34 -20.59
N ASN A 138 -13.95 -5.38 -21.22
CA ASN A 138 -13.31 -4.24 -21.89
C ASN A 138 -13.06 -3.04 -20.95
N ILE A 139 -12.73 -3.32 -19.69
CA ILE A 139 -12.37 -2.33 -18.68
C ILE A 139 -10.85 -2.35 -18.50
N PRO A 140 -10.12 -1.30 -18.90
CA PRO A 140 -8.69 -1.20 -18.65
C PRO A 140 -8.38 -1.17 -17.15
N TRP A 141 -7.28 -1.79 -16.75
CA TRP A 141 -6.83 -1.76 -15.37
C TRP A 141 -5.32 -1.72 -15.20
N GLY A 142 -4.87 -1.14 -14.09
CA GLY A 142 -3.46 -1.02 -13.72
C GLY A 142 -3.27 -0.78 -12.22
N PHE A 143 -2.05 -0.42 -11.82
CA PHE A 143 -1.68 -0.31 -10.41
C PHE A 143 -1.01 1.02 -10.08
N PHE A 144 -1.30 1.54 -8.89
CA PHE A 144 -0.57 2.65 -8.29
C PHE A 144 -0.30 2.38 -6.82
N SER A 145 0.97 2.15 -6.48
CA SER A 145 1.40 1.71 -5.15
C SER A 145 2.49 2.57 -4.56
N GLY A 146 2.50 2.66 -3.22
CA GLY A 146 3.61 3.21 -2.44
C GLY A 146 4.75 2.22 -2.18
N ALA A 147 4.64 0.96 -2.65
CA ALA A 147 5.69 -0.03 -2.53
C ALA A 147 6.83 0.23 -3.55
N PRO A 148 8.08 -0.14 -3.22
CA PRO A 148 9.18 -0.15 -4.17
C PRO A 148 8.85 -0.96 -5.43
N HIS A 149 9.26 -0.46 -6.60
CA HIS A 149 8.93 -1.05 -7.90
C HIS A 149 9.27 -2.54 -7.97
N ALA A 150 10.45 -2.93 -7.49
CA ALA A 150 10.86 -4.34 -7.50
C ALA A 150 9.91 -5.25 -6.70
N GLU A 151 9.33 -4.75 -5.61
CA GLU A 151 8.43 -5.52 -4.74
C GLU A 151 7.03 -5.64 -5.36
N ALA A 152 6.51 -4.54 -5.87
CA ALA A 152 5.26 -4.51 -6.62
C ALA A 152 5.33 -5.43 -7.85
N ALA A 153 6.38 -5.30 -8.67
CA ALA A 153 6.58 -6.14 -9.86
C ALA A 153 6.74 -7.62 -9.49
N TYR A 154 7.46 -7.96 -8.42
CA TYR A 154 7.57 -9.35 -7.96
C TYR A 154 6.19 -9.95 -7.67
N VAL A 155 5.32 -9.24 -6.95
CA VAL A 155 3.99 -9.78 -6.62
C VAL A 155 3.11 -9.86 -7.86
N LEU A 156 3.06 -8.82 -8.68
CA LEU A 156 2.20 -8.81 -9.86
C LEU A 156 2.63 -9.82 -10.92
N GLU A 157 3.92 -9.88 -11.25
CA GLU A 157 4.42 -10.70 -12.35
C GLU A 157 4.75 -12.13 -11.92
N ARG A 158 5.39 -12.33 -10.75
CA ARG A 158 5.85 -13.66 -10.32
C ARG A 158 4.81 -14.42 -9.51
N ARG A 159 4.17 -13.76 -8.54
CA ARG A 159 3.20 -14.41 -7.64
C ARG A 159 1.82 -14.52 -8.29
N LEU A 160 1.33 -13.42 -8.87
CA LEU A 160 -0.01 -13.35 -9.46
C LEU A 160 -0.03 -13.73 -10.96
N GLY A 161 1.10 -13.60 -11.67
CA GLY A 161 1.26 -14.07 -13.05
C GLY A 161 0.80 -13.08 -14.12
N ILE A 162 0.79 -11.78 -13.82
CA ILE A 162 0.43 -10.73 -14.78
C ILE A 162 1.63 -10.44 -15.70
N ASN A 163 1.38 -10.38 -17.00
CA ASN A 163 2.40 -10.01 -17.98
C ASN A 163 2.42 -8.50 -18.18
N SER A 164 3.55 -7.86 -17.89
CA SER A 164 3.81 -6.42 -18.13
C SER A 164 2.66 -5.50 -17.68
N PRO A 165 2.31 -5.48 -16.39
CA PRO A 165 1.25 -4.62 -15.88
C PRO A 165 1.59 -3.14 -16.06
N VAL A 166 0.57 -2.29 -16.27
CA VAL A 166 0.71 -0.86 -16.00
C VAL A 166 0.88 -0.68 -14.51
N LEU A 167 2.07 -0.27 -14.08
CA LEU A 167 2.45 -0.09 -12.69
C LEU A 167 3.12 1.26 -12.52
N ILE A 168 2.60 2.06 -11.59
CA ILE A 168 3.30 3.23 -11.04
C ILE A 168 3.64 2.90 -9.60
N ALA A 169 4.93 2.81 -9.29
CA ALA A 169 5.45 2.48 -7.98
C ALA A 169 6.04 3.70 -7.27
N MET A 170 6.60 3.47 -6.08
CA MET A 170 7.17 4.51 -5.21
C MET A 170 8.20 5.40 -5.91
N GLU A 171 9.02 4.84 -6.79
CA GLU A 171 10.10 5.55 -7.48
C GLU A 171 9.61 6.39 -8.67
N ASP A 172 8.39 6.15 -9.15
CA ASP A 172 7.89 6.72 -10.41
C ASP A 172 7.13 8.04 -10.22
N ALA A 173 6.61 8.29 -9.01
CA ALA A 173 5.79 9.47 -8.71
C ALA A 173 5.90 9.88 -7.23
N PRO A 174 5.52 11.12 -6.87
CA PRO A 174 5.36 11.50 -5.47
C PRO A 174 4.40 10.55 -4.74
N GLY A 175 4.70 10.25 -3.48
CA GLY A 175 3.90 9.37 -2.64
C GLY A 175 2.48 9.91 -2.39
N LYS A 176 1.57 8.98 -2.06
CA LYS A 176 0.20 9.30 -1.62
C LYS A 176 0.26 10.27 -0.41
N PRO A 177 -0.62 11.28 -0.31
CA PRO A 177 -1.85 11.45 -1.08
C PRO A 177 -1.70 12.27 -2.37
N ASP A 178 -0.50 12.46 -2.92
CA ASP A 178 -0.35 13.15 -4.21
C ASP A 178 -0.98 12.32 -5.36
N PRO A 179 -1.91 12.88 -6.15
CA PRO A 179 -2.61 12.13 -7.21
C PRO A 179 -1.79 11.93 -8.49
N THR A 180 -0.55 12.43 -8.57
CA THR A 180 0.28 12.37 -9.78
C THR A 180 0.50 10.94 -10.26
N GLY A 181 0.70 9.99 -9.34
CA GLY A 181 0.88 8.59 -9.70
C GLY A 181 -0.39 7.95 -10.28
N LEU A 182 -1.55 8.20 -9.66
CA LEU A 182 -2.85 7.77 -10.17
C LEU A 182 -3.12 8.35 -11.57
N ILE A 183 -2.90 9.66 -11.76
CA ILE A 183 -3.13 10.33 -13.05
C ILE A 183 -2.22 9.73 -14.13
N THR A 184 -0.95 9.48 -13.81
CA THR A 184 0.00 8.84 -14.74
C THR A 184 -0.44 7.43 -15.12
N ALA A 185 -0.87 6.61 -14.16
CA ALA A 185 -1.37 5.25 -14.44
C ALA A 185 -2.56 5.27 -15.40
N VAL A 186 -3.53 6.16 -15.15
CA VAL A 186 -4.70 6.34 -16.01
C VAL A 186 -4.29 6.76 -17.42
N GLN A 187 -3.40 7.73 -17.57
CA GLN A 187 -2.92 8.18 -18.89
C GLN A 187 -2.25 7.05 -19.70
N GLN A 188 -1.47 6.18 -19.04
CA GLN A 188 -0.88 5.02 -19.71
C GLN A 188 -1.96 4.03 -20.17
N LEU A 189 -2.96 3.75 -19.33
CA LEU A 189 -4.08 2.86 -19.68
C LEU A 189 -4.91 3.41 -20.83
N GLU A 190 -5.16 4.73 -20.85
CA GLU A 190 -5.87 5.39 -21.94
C GLU A 190 -5.15 5.24 -23.28
N GLN A 191 -3.84 5.45 -23.28
CA GLN A 191 -3.02 5.31 -24.49
C GLN A 191 -3.00 3.87 -24.99
N LEU A 192 -2.86 2.90 -24.09
CA LEU A 192 -2.80 1.47 -24.43
C LEU A 192 -4.14 0.94 -24.97
N HIS A 193 -5.26 1.39 -24.39
CA HIS A 193 -6.58 0.85 -24.70
C HIS A 193 -7.44 1.78 -25.60
N GLN A 194 -6.92 2.95 -25.97
CA GLN A 194 -7.65 3.99 -26.72
C GLN A 194 -8.96 4.37 -26.03
N ALA A 195 -8.92 4.46 -24.69
CA ALA A 195 -10.06 4.86 -23.88
C ALA A 195 -10.30 6.38 -23.98
N ASN A 196 -11.56 6.79 -23.85
CA ASN A 196 -11.95 8.20 -23.90
C ASN A 196 -11.43 8.96 -22.67
N ALA A 197 -11.01 10.22 -22.84
CA ALA A 197 -10.53 11.08 -21.76
C ALA A 197 -11.59 11.39 -20.68
N ALA A 198 -12.87 11.17 -20.97
CA ALA A 198 -13.99 11.29 -20.04
C ALA A 198 -14.35 9.96 -19.34
N THR A 199 -13.71 8.84 -19.70
CA THR A 199 -14.00 7.54 -19.09
C THR A 199 -13.82 7.62 -17.57
N PRO A 200 -14.84 7.25 -16.77
CA PRO A 200 -14.76 7.28 -15.32
C PRO A 200 -13.62 6.40 -14.79
N VAL A 201 -12.96 6.87 -13.74
CA VAL A 201 -11.88 6.13 -13.07
C VAL A 201 -12.37 5.62 -11.72
N VAL A 202 -12.16 4.34 -11.45
CA VAL A 202 -12.35 3.71 -10.14
C VAL A 202 -10.98 3.45 -9.54
N TYR A 203 -10.68 4.05 -8.40
CA TYR A 203 -9.48 3.79 -7.61
C TYR A 203 -9.81 2.90 -6.42
N VAL A 204 -9.06 1.82 -6.25
CA VAL A 204 -9.28 0.81 -5.22
C VAL A 204 -8.10 0.83 -4.26
N GLY A 205 -8.34 1.19 -2.99
CA GLY A 205 -7.30 1.32 -1.97
C GLY A 205 -7.79 0.95 -0.59
N ASP A 206 -6.89 0.62 0.33
CA ASP A 206 -7.20 0.17 1.69
C ASP A 206 -6.92 1.23 2.76
N THR A 207 -6.21 2.31 2.41
CA THR A 207 -5.80 3.35 3.35
C THR A 207 -6.61 4.64 3.22
N VAL A 208 -6.54 5.47 4.26
CA VAL A 208 -7.05 6.85 4.20
C VAL A 208 -6.26 7.69 3.18
N ALA A 209 -4.95 7.44 3.02
CA ALA A 209 -4.12 8.15 2.05
C ALA A 209 -4.56 7.88 0.60
N ASP A 210 -5.06 6.68 0.31
CA ASP A 210 -5.70 6.34 -0.97
C ASP A 210 -6.92 7.20 -1.24
N MET A 211 -7.81 7.30 -0.25
CA MET A 211 -9.05 8.06 -0.41
C MET A 211 -8.78 9.58 -0.53
N TYR A 212 -7.75 10.07 0.16
CA TYR A 212 -7.25 11.43 -0.05
C TYR A 212 -6.63 11.61 -1.44
N THR A 213 -5.90 10.63 -1.97
CA THR A 213 -5.39 10.63 -3.36
C THR A 213 -6.53 10.81 -4.35
N VAL A 214 -7.62 10.07 -4.19
CA VAL A 214 -8.84 10.21 -5.02
C VAL A 214 -9.43 11.61 -4.91
N THR A 215 -9.56 12.12 -3.69
CA THR A 215 -10.11 13.47 -3.45
C THR A 215 -9.26 14.56 -4.11
N GLN A 216 -7.93 14.43 -4.06
CA GLN A 216 -7.01 15.34 -4.75
C GLN A 216 -7.04 15.17 -6.28
N ALA A 217 -7.26 13.94 -6.78
CA ALA A 217 -7.42 13.71 -8.21
C ALA A 217 -8.66 14.42 -8.75
N ARG A 218 -9.80 14.34 -8.06
CA ARG A 218 -11.08 14.98 -8.46
C ARG A 218 -10.96 16.48 -8.72
N VAL A 219 -10.06 17.18 -8.02
CA VAL A 219 -9.85 18.62 -8.23
C VAL A 219 -8.85 18.94 -9.34
N LYS A 220 -8.06 17.95 -9.80
CA LYS A 220 -7.03 18.11 -10.84
C LYS A 220 -7.47 17.63 -12.22
N VAL A 221 -8.49 16.78 -12.32
CA VAL A 221 -8.97 16.22 -13.60
C VAL A 221 -10.44 16.52 -13.84
N SER A 222 -10.85 16.61 -15.11
CA SER A 222 -12.23 16.94 -15.52
C SER A 222 -13.17 15.74 -15.64
N ARG A 223 -12.73 14.55 -15.19
CA ARG A 223 -13.49 13.30 -15.27
C ARG A 223 -13.96 12.84 -13.89
N THR A 224 -14.92 11.94 -13.87
CA THR A 224 -15.35 11.27 -12.65
C THR A 224 -14.25 10.36 -12.11
N VAL A 225 -13.86 10.55 -10.83
CA VAL A 225 -12.93 9.68 -10.10
C VAL A 225 -13.60 9.17 -8.83
N ILE A 226 -13.73 7.85 -8.70
CA ILE A 226 -14.50 7.16 -7.68
C ILE A 226 -13.51 6.40 -6.79
N GLY A 227 -13.64 6.57 -5.47
CA GLY A 227 -12.82 5.82 -4.50
C GLY A 227 -13.58 4.61 -4.00
N VAL A 228 -12.95 3.45 -4.01
CA VAL A 228 -13.47 2.21 -3.42
C VAL A 228 -12.52 1.79 -2.31
N GLY A 229 -13.04 1.70 -1.09
CA GLY A 229 -12.28 1.23 0.06
C GLY A 229 -12.28 -0.29 0.15
N ILE A 230 -11.13 -0.91 0.38
CA ILE A 230 -11.00 -2.33 0.72
C ILE A 230 -10.57 -2.46 2.17
N LEU A 231 -11.23 -3.32 2.94
CA LEU A 231 -10.83 -3.55 4.33
C LEU A 231 -9.64 -4.51 4.39
N PRO A 232 -8.50 -4.12 4.98
CA PRO A 232 -7.38 -5.04 5.20
C PRO A 232 -7.79 -6.25 6.06
N PRO A 233 -7.33 -7.48 5.77
CA PRO A 233 -7.75 -8.67 6.51
C PRO A 233 -7.56 -8.56 8.03
N HIS A 234 -6.46 -7.94 8.47
CA HIS A 234 -6.13 -7.80 9.89
C HIS A 234 -7.07 -6.88 10.67
N LEU A 235 -7.78 -5.96 10.00
CA LEU A 235 -8.75 -5.06 10.63
C LEU A 235 -10.16 -5.67 10.73
N GLN A 236 -10.38 -6.83 10.10
CA GLN A 236 -11.67 -7.50 10.08
C GLN A 236 -11.88 -8.47 11.25
N ALA A 237 -10.89 -8.63 12.14
CA ALA A 237 -10.92 -9.60 13.24
C ALA A 237 -12.09 -9.37 14.23
N THR A 238 -12.54 -8.13 14.37
CA THR A 238 -13.66 -7.76 15.25
C THR A 238 -14.61 -6.81 14.51
N PRO A 239 -15.94 -6.95 14.68
CA PRO A 239 -16.90 -6.03 14.07
C PRO A 239 -16.63 -4.56 14.39
N GLU A 240 -16.27 -4.21 15.64
CA GLU A 240 -16.03 -2.80 15.99
C GLU A 240 -14.88 -2.19 15.18
N ARG A 241 -13.70 -2.84 15.15
CA ARG A 241 -12.55 -2.34 14.36
C ARG A 241 -12.85 -2.27 12.86
N ARG A 242 -13.56 -3.27 12.35
CA ARG A 242 -13.96 -3.33 10.94
C ARG A 242 -14.85 -2.14 10.57
N ASP A 243 -15.89 -1.92 11.37
CA ASP A 243 -16.91 -0.91 11.11
C ASP A 243 -16.34 0.50 11.34
N ASP A 244 -15.52 0.69 12.37
CA ASP A 244 -14.79 1.93 12.63
C ASP A 244 -13.86 2.29 11.47
N TYR A 245 -13.13 1.31 10.92
CA TYR A 245 -12.22 1.57 9.81
C TYR A 245 -12.96 1.80 8.49
N ALA A 246 -14.04 1.06 8.23
CA ALA A 246 -14.93 1.33 7.10
C ALA A 246 -15.48 2.77 7.14
N ALA A 247 -15.91 3.23 8.33
CA ALA A 247 -16.37 4.60 8.52
C ALA A 247 -15.27 5.64 8.23
N LYS A 248 -14.01 5.35 8.60
CA LYS A 248 -12.86 6.21 8.27
C LYS A 248 -12.62 6.31 6.77
N LEU A 249 -12.68 5.21 6.03
CA LEU A 249 -12.51 5.21 4.56
C LEU A 249 -13.63 5.99 3.87
N LEU A 250 -14.88 5.79 4.30
CA LEU A 250 -16.03 6.55 3.79
C LEU A 250 -15.87 8.05 4.06
N ALA A 251 -15.50 8.44 5.29
CA ALA A 251 -15.25 9.84 5.65
C ALA A 251 -14.08 10.46 4.87
N ALA A 252 -13.09 9.65 4.47
CA ALA A 252 -11.94 10.10 3.70
C ALA A 252 -12.21 10.24 2.19
N GLY A 253 -13.35 9.76 1.69
CA GLY A 253 -13.78 9.94 0.30
C GLY A 253 -14.12 8.67 -0.48
N ALA A 254 -14.13 7.50 0.17
CA ALA A 254 -14.63 6.26 -0.44
C ALA A 254 -16.14 6.37 -0.71
N SER A 255 -16.58 5.92 -1.88
CA SER A 255 -17.99 5.85 -2.26
C SER A 255 -18.65 4.56 -1.76
N VAL A 256 -17.87 3.49 -1.64
CA VAL A 256 -18.28 2.20 -1.09
C VAL A 256 -17.07 1.53 -0.44
N VAL A 257 -17.30 0.63 0.52
CA VAL A 257 -16.27 -0.16 1.19
C VAL A 257 -16.64 -1.65 1.09
N PHE A 258 -15.68 -2.48 0.68
CA PHE A 258 -15.82 -3.93 0.59
C PHE A 258 -14.88 -4.66 1.55
N SER A 259 -15.23 -5.89 1.92
CA SER A 259 -14.37 -6.71 2.79
C SER A 259 -13.24 -7.39 2.01
N ASN A 260 -13.39 -7.55 0.69
CA ASN A 260 -12.37 -8.04 -0.22
C ASN A 260 -12.49 -7.37 -1.59
N VAL A 261 -11.37 -7.19 -2.27
CA VAL A 261 -11.30 -6.60 -3.62
C VAL A 261 -12.17 -7.31 -4.65
N GLN A 262 -12.34 -8.64 -4.55
CA GLN A 262 -13.14 -9.40 -5.51
C GLN A 262 -14.66 -9.17 -5.38
N GLU A 263 -15.11 -8.49 -4.32
CA GLU A 263 -16.50 -8.02 -4.19
C GLU A 263 -16.79 -6.85 -5.16
N LEU A 264 -15.76 -6.13 -5.63
CA LEU A 264 -15.88 -5.15 -6.70
C LEU A 264 -16.05 -5.88 -8.04
N THR A 265 -17.26 -6.35 -8.30
CA THR A 265 -17.63 -7.03 -9.54
C THR A 265 -17.84 -6.04 -10.70
N ILE A 266 -17.96 -6.54 -11.93
CA ILE A 266 -18.31 -5.72 -13.10
C ILE A 266 -19.65 -4.99 -12.91
N GLU A 267 -20.60 -5.63 -12.24
CA GLU A 267 -21.89 -5.03 -11.91
C GLU A 267 -21.71 -3.85 -10.94
N GLU A 268 -20.89 -4.02 -9.89
CA GLU A 268 -20.60 -2.94 -8.94
C GLU A 268 -19.82 -1.79 -9.59
N ILE A 269 -18.83 -2.08 -10.43
CA ILE A 269 -18.13 -1.04 -11.21
C ILE A 269 -19.13 -0.24 -12.05
N THR A 270 -20.05 -0.92 -12.74
CA THR A 270 -21.06 -0.29 -13.59
C THR A 270 -22.04 0.57 -12.76
N LYS A 271 -22.49 0.09 -11.59
CA LYS A 271 -23.35 0.86 -10.68
C LYS A 271 -22.65 2.14 -10.21
N LEU A 272 -21.38 2.04 -9.85
CA LEU A 272 -20.59 3.17 -9.37
C LEU A 272 -20.41 4.25 -10.44
N THR A 273 -20.18 3.86 -11.70
CA THR A 273 -19.99 4.83 -12.79
C THR A 273 -21.29 5.49 -13.24
N ILE A 274 -22.42 4.78 -13.27
CA ILE A 274 -23.72 5.35 -13.65
C ILE A 274 -24.24 6.33 -12.59
N ASN A 275 -24.16 5.97 -11.30
CA ASN A 275 -24.75 6.78 -10.23
C ASN A 275 -24.05 8.14 -10.03
N ASN A 276 -22.78 8.26 -10.44
CA ASN A 276 -22.01 9.50 -10.34
C ASN A 276 -22.15 10.41 -11.58
N ASP A 277 -22.75 9.93 -12.66
CA ASP A 277 -23.04 10.75 -13.85
C ASP A 277 -24.32 11.60 -13.67
N GLN A 278 -25.18 11.24 -12.70
CA GLN A 278 -26.44 11.95 -12.41
C GLN A 278 -26.30 13.06 -11.35
N SER A 279 -25.11 13.27 -10.79
CA SER A 279 -24.83 14.24 -9.73
C SER A 279 -24.02 15.47 -10.18
N LEU A 280 -23.84 15.64 -11.49
CA LEU A 280 -23.22 16.81 -12.13
C LEU A 280 -24.27 17.73 -12.79
#